data_AF-A0A8C3HS45-F1
#
_entry.id   AF-A0A8C3HS45-F1
#
_cell.length_a   1.000
_cell.length_b   1.000
_cell.length_c   1.000
_cell.angle_alpha   90.00
_cell.angle_beta   90.00
_cell.angle_gamma   90.00
#
_symmetry.space_group_name_H-M   'P 1'
#
loop_
_entity.id
_entity.type
_entity.pdbx_description
1 polymer ?
#
loop_
_entity_poly.entity_id
_entity_poly.type
_entity_poly.pdbx_seq_one_letter_code
_entity_poly.pdbx_strand_id
1 'polypeptide(L)'
;MTCFCTTPVQSAEHGGGTSVTSQSGFPRDCSYISRDSPSGIHVIQPAGSPPRVVWCDMDTEGKGWTVVQRNSYNTEITWRESWSTYKYGFGNVQQDYWLGNEYLFLLTRQNAYKVRFVVEDKSNNTRYAEYDIFSVEDESSGYSLRLGRYSGDGEDYLTTYHSGLGGIHDNMKFSTSDKDQDQSSGNCASSYGGWWYDKCQNVLLNGKGYIYWAGFCGSGQCKSSTILVKPADVC
;
A
#
# COMPACT_ATOMS: atom_id res chain seq x y z
N MET A 1 -11.25 -11.07 28.17
CA MET A 1 -11.08 -12.13 27.15
C MET A 1 -9.61 -12.18 26.82
N THR A 2 -8.87 -13.14 27.36
CA THR A 2 -7.44 -13.33 27.09
C THR A 2 -7.33 -14.33 25.95
N CYS A 3 -6.92 -13.87 24.77
CA CYS A 3 -6.62 -14.78 23.65
C CYS A 3 -5.27 -15.43 23.93
N PHE A 4 -5.27 -16.75 24.10
CA PHE A 4 -4.05 -17.55 24.15
C PHE A 4 -3.69 -17.95 22.72
N CYS A 5 -2.53 -17.50 22.22
CA CYS A 5 -1.94 -18.05 21.03
C CYS A 5 -1.52 -19.50 21.31
N THR A 6 -2.24 -20.48 20.77
CA THR A 6 -1.79 -21.86 20.78
C THR A 6 -0.66 -22.01 19.75
N THR A 7 0.55 -22.26 20.24
CA THR A 7 1.66 -22.71 19.40
C THR A 7 1.34 -24.08 18.80
N PRO A 8 1.67 -24.36 17.53
CA PRO A 8 1.59 -25.72 17.03
C PRO A 8 2.68 -26.56 17.71
N VAL A 9 2.27 -27.67 18.32
CA VAL A 9 3.18 -28.68 18.86
C VAL A 9 3.99 -29.28 17.71
N GLN A 10 5.30 -29.01 17.67
CA GLN A 10 6.23 -29.76 16.84
C GLN A 10 6.68 -31.02 17.58
N SER A 11 6.35 -32.17 17.00
CA SER A 11 6.87 -33.47 17.40
C SER A 11 8.39 -33.50 17.25
N ALA A 12 9.09 -33.85 18.32
CA ALA A 12 10.53 -34.06 18.31
C ALA A 12 10.86 -35.41 17.65
N GLU A 13 11.65 -35.39 16.57
CA GLU A 13 12.44 -36.54 16.14
C GLU A 13 13.91 -36.16 16.06
N HIS A 14 14.74 -37.05 16.61
CA HIS A 14 16.16 -36.93 16.82
C HIS A 14 16.89 -37.56 15.63
N GLY A 15 17.78 -36.83 14.95
CA GLY A 15 18.65 -37.42 13.91
C GLY A 15 19.28 -36.38 13.00
N GLY A 16 20.60 -36.25 13.06
CA GLY A 16 21.38 -35.23 12.36
C GLY A 16 21.39 -35.33 10.84
N GLY A 17 21.54 -34.16 10.21
CA GLY A 17 21.73 -33.99 8.78
C GLY A 17 21.25 -32.61 8.36
N THR A 18 22.18 -31.70 8.07
CA THR A 18 21.89 -30.39 7.48
C THR A 18 21.24 -30.55 6.11
N SER A 19 19.90 -30.52 6.07
CA SER A 19 19.15 -30.30 4.83
C SER A 19 18.69 -28.83 4.79
N VAL A 20 19.49 -27.97 4.17
CA VAL A 20 18.98 -26.69 3.66
C VAL A 20 18.04 -27.06 2.52
N THR A 21 16.75 -27.24 2.83
CA THR A 21 15.71 -27.27 1.80
C THR A 21 15.65 -25.87 1.20
N SER A 22 16.37 -25.68 0.09
CA SER A 22 16.10 -24.61 -0.87
C SER A 22 14.62 -24.68 -1.22
N GLN A 23 13.80 -23.77 -0.69
CA GLN A 23 12.47 -23.59 -1.25
C GLN A 23 12.66 -23.06 -2.67
N SER A 24 12.38 -23.90 -3.66
CA SER A 24 12.41 -23.52 -5.06
C SER A 24 11.24 -22.59 -5.37
N GLY A 25 11.41 -21.30 -5.11
CA GLY A 25 10.41 -20.27 -5.39
C GLY A 25 10.79 -18.91 -4.82
N PHE A 26 10.23 -17.84 -5.39
CA PHE A 26 10.34 -16.52 -4.78
C PHE A 26 9.39 -16.41 -3.58
N PRO A 27 9.76 -15.65 -2.52
CA PRO A 27 8.87 -15.38 -1.39
C PRO A 27 7.57 -14.71 -1.87
N ARG A 28 6.45 -15.00 -1.20
CA ARG A 28 5.13 -14.46 -1.60
C ARG A 28 5.03 -12.94 -1.43
N ASP A 29 5.68 -12.43 -0.41
CA ASP A 29 5.78 -11.01 -0.07
C ASP A 29 6.97 -10.80 0.88
N CYS A 30 7.17 -9.57 1.33
CA CYS A 30 8.31 -9.20 2.17
C CYS A 30 8.26 -9.80 3.59
N SER A 31 7.13 -10.34 4.05
CA SER A 31 7.03 -10.97 5.38
C SER A 31 7.77 -12.31 5.47
N TYR A 32 8.08 -12.91 4.31
CA TYR A 32 8.89 -14.13 4.21
C TYR A 32 10.40 -13.86 4.17
N ILE A 33 10.81 -12.59 4.13
CA ILE A 33 12.22 -12.22 4.22
C ILE A 33 12.66 -12.30 5.69
N SER A 34 13.89 -12.77 5.93
CA SER A 34 14.42 -12.88 7.29
C SER A 34 14.34 -11.55 8.03
N ARG A 35 13.89 -11.57 9.28
CA ARG A 35 13.74 -10.36 10.11
C ARG A 35 15.08 -9.66 10.42
N ASP A 36 16.20 -10.36 10.23
CA ASP A 36 17.56 -9.83 10.39
C ASP A 36 18.13 -9.26 9.08
N SER A 37 17.42 -9.43 7.95
CA SER A 37 17.81 -8.82 6.69
C SER A 37 17.63 -7.29 6.73
N PRO A 38 18.54 -6.52 6.12
CA PRO A 38 18.35 -5.08 5.96
C PRO A 38 17.21 -4.81 4.97
N SER A 39 16.62 -3.60 5.04
CA SER A 39 15.73 -3.12 3.99
C SER A 39 16.44 -3.08 2.64
N GLY A 40 15.73 -3.40 1.56
CA GLY A 40 16.33 -3.41 0.23
C GLY A 40 15.45 -3.97 -0.86
N ILE A 41 16.06 -4.17 -2.03
CA ILE A 41 15.38 -4.73 -3.20
C ILE A 41 15.30 -6.25 -3.08
N HIS A 42 14.09 -6.79 -3.25
CA HIS A 42 13.86 -8.22 -3.34
C HIS A 42 12.95 -8.55 -4.52
N VAL A 43 12.96 -9.81 -4.94
CA VAL A 43 11.98 -10.35 -5.87
C VAL A 43 10.97 -11.16 -5.07
N ILE A 44 9.69 -10.81 -5.20
CA ILE A 44 8.57 -11.55 -4.60
C ILE A 44 7.65 -12.09 -5.69
N GLN A 45 6.86 -13.11 -5.38
CA GLN A 45 5.88 -13.70 -6.28
C GLN A 45 4.63 -14.16 -5.52
N PRO A 46 3.63 -13.29 -5.37
CA PRO A 46 2.28 -13.66 -5.01
C PRO A 46 1.72 -14.80 -5.86
N ALA A 47 0.80 -15.57 -5.27
CA ALA A 47 0.10 -16.62 -6.00
C ALA A 47 -0.66 -16.06 -7.20
N GLY A 48 -0.42 -16.63 -8.39
CA GLY A 48 -1.08 -16.21 -9.62
C GLY A 48 -0.47 -14.96 -10.29
N SER A 49 0.63 -14.41 -9.76
CA SER A 49 1.35 -13.29 -10.39
C SER A 49 2.67 -13.74 -11.05
N PRO A 50 3.20 -12.96 -12.00
CA PRO A 50 4.62 -13.06 -12.35
C PRO A 50 5.49 -12.62 -11.15
N PRO A 51 6.78 -13.04 -11.07
CA PRO A 51 7.72 -12.47 -10.13
C PRO A 51 7.88 -10.96 -10.33
N ARG A 52 8.11 -10.21 -9.25
CA ARG A 52 8.26 -8.76 -9.33
C ARG A 52 9.28 -8.23 -8.34
N VAL A 53 10.04 -7.24 -8.79
CA VAL A 53 10.99 -6.49 -7.98
C VAL A 53 10.24 -5.49 -7.10
N VAL A 54 10.50 -5.52 -5.79
CA VAL A 54 9.89 -4.63 -4.80
C VAL A 54 10.94 -4.15 -3.80
N TRP A 55 10.61 -3.08 -3.07
CA TRP A 55 11.35 -2.70 -1.87
C TRP A 55 10.71 -3.37 -0.66
N CYS A 56 11.49 -4.17 0.06
CA CYS A 56 11.11 -4.68 1.37
C CYS A 56 11.66 -3.77 2.46
N ASP A 57 10.76 -3.22 3.26
CA ASP A 57 11.09 -2.47 4.45
C ASP A 57 11.14 -3.43 5.66
N MET A 58 12.35 -3.56 6.20
CA MET A 58 12.71 -4.41 7.33
C MET A 58 13.10 -3.59 8.58
N ASP A 59 12.93 -2.27 8.51
CA ASP A 59 13.32 -1.32 9.56
C ASP A 59 12.10 -0.76 10.31
N THR A 60 10.98 -0.56 9.61
CA THR A 60 9.70 -0.15 10.19
C THR A 60 9.17 -1.22 11.16
N GLU A 61 8.53 -0.78 12.23
CA GLU A 61 7.99 -1.66 13.27
C GLU A 61 7.21 -2.86 12.70
N GLY A 62 7.48 -4.03 13.27
CA GLY A 62 6.92 -5.30 12.84
C GLY A 62 7.63 -5.93 11.65
N LYS A 63 8.42 -5.17 10.87
CA LYS A 63 9.21 -5.59 9.71
C LYS A 63 8.40 -6.32 8.62
N GLY A 64 9.06 -6.66 7.52
CA GLY A 64 8.46 -7.48 6.46
C GLY A 64 7.41 -6.73 5.65
N TRP A 65 7.53 -5.41 5.55
CA TRP A 65 6.61 -4.57 4.79
C TRP A 65 6.98 -4.55 3.32
N THR A 66 6.02 -4.81 2.44
CA THR A 66 6.15 -4.57 1.01
C THR A 66 5.76 -3.13 0.73
N VAL A 67 6.68 -2.32 0.22
CA VAL A 67 6.35 -0.98 -0.28
C VAL A 67 5.53 -1.15 -1.56
N VAL A 68 4.40 -0.47 -1.66
CA VAL A 68 3.53 -0.53 -2.86
C VAL A 68 3.41 0.81 -3.58
N GLN A 69 3.73 1.89 -2.86
CA GLN A 69 3.87 3.22 -3.41
C GLN A 69 4.99 3.93 -2.65
N ARG A 70 5.79 4.70 -3.39
CA ARG A 70 6.63 5.76 -2.82
C ARG A 70 6.47 7.00 -3.70
N ASN A 71 6.32 8.16 -3.08
CA ASN A 71 6.29 9.43 -3.79
C ASN A 71 7.02 10.52 -3.00
N SER A 72 7.81 11.32 -3.70
CA SER A 72 8.50 12.50 -3.20
C SER A 72 7.89 13.76 -3.81
N TYR A 73 7.92 14.87 -3.06
CA TYR A 73 7.38 16.15 -3.54
C TYR A 73 8.03 16.60 -4.86
N ASN A 74 9.32 16.30 -5.04
CA ASN A 74 10.12 16.63 -6.21
C ASN A 74 10.19 15.50 -7.25
N THR A 75 9.26 14.54 -7.20
CA THR A 75 9.18 13.44 -8.14
C THR A 75 9.21 13.89 -9.61
N GLU A 76 9.79 13.07 -10.47
CA GLU A 76 9.71 13.27 -11.92
C GLU A 76 8.37 12.77 -12.49
N ILE A 77 7.74 11.80 -11.82
CA ILE A 77 6.51 11.15 -12.28
C ILE A 77 5.34 12.14 -12.25
N THR A 78 4.56 12.18 -13.33
CA THR A 78 3.40 13.07 -13.43
C THR A 78 2.22 12.61 -12.58
N TRP A 79 2.15 11.31 -12.28
CA TRP A 79 1.02 10.60 -11.67
C TRP A 79 -0.30 10.67 -12.45
N ARG A 80 -0.41 11.46 -13.53
CA ARG A 80 -1.59 11.55 -14.41
C ARG A 80 -1.51 10.52 -15.55
N GLU A 81 -1.16 9.30 -15.18
CA GLU A 81 -0.95 8.19 -16.10
C GLU A 81 -2.25 7.48 -16.47
N SER A 82 -2.21 6.70 -17.55
CA SER A 82 -3.35 5.91 -18.05
C SER A 82 -3.73 4.74 -17.14
N TRP A 83 -4.91 4.17 -17.37
CA TRP A 83 -5.40 2.96 -16.72
C TRP A 83 -4.41 1.80 -16.88
N SER A 84 -3.90 1.60 -18.09
CA SER A 84 -2.94 0.53 -18.38
C SER A 84 -1.62 0.71 -17.62
N THR A 85 -1.13 1.94 -17.49
CA THR A 85 0.10 2.25 -16.75
C THR A 85 -0.11 2.00 -15.25
N TYR A 86 -1.23 2.44 -14.67
CA TYR A 86 -1.57 2.14 -13.27
C TYR A 86 -1.85 0.65 -13.02
N LYS A 87 -2.44 -0.06 -13.97
CA LYS A 87 -2.69 -1.50 -13.88
C LYS A 87 -1.38 -2.28 -13.71
N TYR A 88 -0.40 -2.01 -14.56
CA TYR A 88 0.85 -2.76 -14.57
C TYR A 88 1.95 -2.15 -13.68
N GLY A 89 1.80 -0.91 -13.22
CA GLY A 89 2.76 -0.22 -12.36
C GLY A 89 3.88 0.46 -13.14
N PHE A 90 4.52 1.44 -12.50
CA PHE A 90 5.49 2.34 -13.14
C PHE A 90 6.42 2.98 -12.10
N GLY A 91 7.48 3.65 -12.58
CA GLY A 91 8.47 4.32 -11.74
C GLY A 91 9.68 3.44 -11.41
N ASN A 92 10.43 3.84 -10.39
CA ASN A 92 11.65 3.18 -9.96
C ASN A 92 11.50 2.72 -8.50
N VAL A 93 11.60 1.41 -8.26
CA VAL A 93 11.43 0.77 -6.93
C VAL A 93 12.36 1.35 -5.86
N GLN A 94 13.51 1.91 -6.23
CA GLN A 94 14.42 2.57 -5.28
C GLN A 94 14.05 4.03 -5.00
N GLN A 95 13.19 4.64 -5.81
CA GLN A 95 12.77 6.03 -5.77
C GLN A 95 11.23 6.08 -5.76
N ASP A 96 10.61 6.96 -6.56
CA ASP A 96 9.17 7.06 -6.68
C ASP A 96 8.62 5.96 -7.60
N TYR A 97 7.58 5.26 -7.16
CA TYR A 97 6.94 4.22 -7.97
C TYR A 97 5.54 3.85 -7.49
N TRP A 98 4.81 3.18 -8.37
CA TRP A 98 3.55 2.50 -8.10
C TRP A 98 3.68 1.03 -8.46
N LEU A 99 3.34 0.13 -7.53
CA LEU A 99 3.46 -1.31 -7.73
C LEU A 99 2.54 -1.85 -8.84
N GLY A 100 1.45 -1.17 -9.14
CA GLY A 100 0.48 -1.63 -10.14
C GLY A 100 -0.74 -2.30 -9.51
N ASN A 101 -1.93 -1.89 -9.97
CA ASN A 101 -3.20 -2.29 -9.36
C ASN A 101 -3.45 -3.80 -9.46
N GLU A 102 -3.11 -4.41 -10.60
CA GLU A 102 -3.29 -5.86 -10.79
C GLU A 102 -2.44 -6.67 -9.80
N TYR A 103 -1.20 -6.23 -9.62
CA TYR A 103 -0.29 -6.88 -8.68
C TYR A 103 -0.74 -6.69 -7.23
N LEU A 104 -1.27 -5.52 -6.90
CA LEU A 104 -1.81 -5.20 -5.58
C LEU A 104 -3.06 -6.03 -5.25
N PHE A 105 -3.96 -6.24 -6.22
CA PHE A 105 -5.07 -7.20 -6.12
C PHE A 105 -4.54 -8.62 -5.85
N LEU A 106 -3.62 -9.11 -6.68
CA LEU A 106 -3.05 -10.46 -6.54
C LEU A 106 -2.29 -10.65 -5.22
N LEU A 107 -1.64 -9.60 -4.71
CA LEU A 107 -0.96 -9.60 -3.42
C LEU A 107 -1.97 -9.71 -2.27
N THR A 108 -2.97 -8.83 -2.25
CA THR A 108 -3.92 -8.68 -1.13
C THR A 108 -5.01 -9.75 -1.09
N ARG A 109 -5.23 -10.51 -2.16
CA ARG A 109 -6.17 -11.66 -2.17
C ARG A 109 -5.60 -12.94 -1.51
N GLN A 110 -4.31 -12.97 -1.18
CA GLN A 110 -3.65 -14.19 -0.69
C GLN A 110 -4.02 -14.52 0.77
N ASN A 111 -4.28 -13.50 1.57
CA ASN A 111 -4.64 -13.58 2.98
C ASN A 111 -5.27 -12.23 3.42
N ALA A 112 -5.61 -12.06 4.68
CA ALA A 112 -5.83 -10.73 5.25
C ALA A 112 -4.53 -9.93 5.24
N TYR A 113 -4.53 -8.74 4.63
CA TYR A 113 -3.43 -7.78 4.66
C TYR A 113 -3.86 -6.55 5.45
N LYS A 114 -2.87 -5.87 6.03
CA LYS A 114 -2.99 -4.52 6.56
C LYS A 114 -2.16 -3.55 5.76
N VAL A 115 -2.50 -2.27 5.82
CA VAL A 115 -1.78 -1.19 5.14
C VAL A 115 -1.39 -0.11 6.14
N ARG A 116 -0.18 0.42 5.99
CA ARG A 116 0.28 1.62 6.67
C ARG A 116 0.62 2.68 5.62
N PHE A 117 -0.09 3.79 5.68
CA PHE A 117 0.23 4.99 4.95
C PHE A 117 1.12 5.87 5.82
N VAL A 118 2.25 6.31 5.27
CA VAL A 118 3.22 7.16 5.96
C VAL A 118 3.41 8.42 5.15
N VAL A 119 3.43 9.57 5.81
CA VAL A 119 3.81 10.85 5.21
C VAL A 119 4.86 11.54 6.06
N GLU A 120 5.77 12.25 5.40
CA GLU A 120 6.77 13.10 6.04
C GLU A 120 6.53 14.55 5.61
N ASP A 121 6.45 15.47 6.56
CA ASP A 121 6.34 16.90 6.26
C ASP A 121 7.70 17.53 5.91
N LYS A 122 7.70 18.81 5.50
CA LYS A 122 8.95 19.56 5.20
C LYS A 122 9.84 19.81 6.42
N SER A 123 9.32 19.62 7.62
CA SER A 123 10.05 19.70 8.89
C SER A 123 10.58 18.33 9.34
N ASN A 124 10.44 17.30 8.51
CA ASN A 124 10.79 15.90 8.78
C ASN A 124 10.00 15.26 9.93
N ASN A 125 8.79 15.75 10.23
CA ASN A 125 7.88 15.02 11.11
C ASN A 125 7.16 13.95 10.30
N THR A 126 7.16 12.73 10.83
CA THR A 126 6.48 11.59 10.23
C THR A 126 5.14 11.37 10.91
N ARG A 127 4.10 11.12 10.11
CA ARG A 127 2.76 10.74 10.57
C ARG A 127 2.29 9.52 9.80
N TYR A 128 1.47 8.69 10.43
CA TYR A 128 0.94 7.50 9.78
C TYR A 128 -0.54 7.23 10.07
N ALA A 129 -1.16 6.53 9.13
CA ALA A 129 -2.48 5.93 9.26
C ALA A 129 -2.37 4.45 8.89
N GLU A 130 -2.83 3.57 9.75
CA GLU A 130 -2.83 2.12 9.55
C GLU A 130 -4.24 1.56 9.60
N TYR A 131 -4.55 0.65 8.68
CA TYR A 131 -5.82 -0.07 8.61
C TYR A 131 -5.55 -1.56 8.70
N ASP A 132 -6.24 -2.23 9.62
CA ASP A 132 -6.03 -3.67 9.91
C ASP A 132 -6.51 -4.60 8.79
N ILE A 133 -7.35 -4.10 7.88
CA ILE A 133 -7.73 -4.73 6.62
C ILE A 133 -7.38 -3.79 5.47
N PHE A 134 -6.77 -4.36 4.44
CA PHE A 134 -6.49 -3.72 3.17
C PHE A 134 -6.67 -4.74 2.06
N SER A 135 -7.58 -4.47 1.14
CA SER A 135 -7.66 -5.21 -0.11
C SER A 135 -8.02 -4.31 -1.27
N VAL A 136 -7.55 -4.71 -2.45
CA VAL A 136 -7.91 -4.11 -3.73
C VAL A 136 -8.64 -5.19 -4.52
N GLU A 137 -9.85 -4.91 -4.96
CA GLU A 137 -10.64 -5.87 -5.74
C GLU A 137 -10.09 -6.04 -7.17
N ASP A 138 -10.67 -6.95 -7.94
CA ASP A 138 -10.23 -7.23 -9.31
C ASP A 138 -10.57 -6.09 -10.29
N GLU A 139 -10.04 -6.19 -11.51
CA GLU A 139 -10.26 -5.16 -12.54
C GLU A 139 -11.74 -4.99 -12.92
N SER A 140 -12.52 -6.07 -12.91
CA SER A 140 -13.96 -6.00 -13.26
C SER A 140 -14.77 -5.22 -12.23
N SER A 141 -14.33 -5.27 -10.97
CA SER A 141 -14.83 -4.44 -9.87
C SER A 141 -14.18 -3.05 -9.82
N GLY A 142 -13.30 -2.73 -10.77
CA GLY A 142 -12.67 -1.41 -10.90
C GLY A 142 -11.53 -1.17 -9.93
N TYR A 143 -10.85 -2.22 -9.46
CA TYR A 143 -9.82 -2.13 -8.42
C TYR A 143 -10.31 -1.40 -7.16
N SER A 144 -11.53 -1.70 -6.71
CA SER A 144 -12.13 -1.04 -5.55
C SER A 144 -11.29 -1.21 -4.29
N LEU A 145 -11.13 -0.13 -3.52
CA LEU A 145 -10.43 -0.14 -2.23
C LEU A 145 -11.35 -0.66 -1.12
N ARG A 146 -10.82 -1.53 -0.25
CA ARG A 146 -11.45 -1.89 1.02
C ARG A 146 -10.49 -1.68 2.17
N LEU A 147 -10.93 -0.92 3.17
CA LEU A 147 -10.20 -0.63 4.39
C LEU A 147 -10.94 -1.15 5.62
N GLY A 148 -10.17 -1.59 6.62
CA GLY A 148 -10.67 -2.04 7.90
C GLY A 148 -10.71 -0.93 8.95
N ARG A 149 -10.49 -1.32 10.21
CA ARG A 149 -10.44 -0.40 11.33
C ARG A 149 -9.16 0.44 11.25
N TYR A 150 -9.35 1.74 11.38
CA TYR A 150 -8.28 2.72 11.46
C TYR A 150 -7.56 2.73 12.82
N SER A 151 -6.26 3.01 12.74
CA SER A 151 -5.37 3.36 13.85
C SER A 151 -4.26 4.29 13.34
N GLY A 152 -3.58 5.00 14.24
CA GLY A 152 -2.47 5.90 13.89
C GLY A 152 -2.70 7.32 14.41
N ASP A 153 -2.07 8.28 13.75
CA ASP A 153 -2.11 9.68 14.18
C ASP A 153 -3.33 10.42 13.65
N GLY A 154 -3.95 11.29 14.44
CA GLY A 154 -5.01 12.17 13.96
C GLY A 154 -6.35 11.46 13.70
N GLU A 155 -7.09 11.93 12.69
CA GLU A 155 -8.41 11.42 12.33
C GLU A 155 -8.36 10.48 11.12
N ASP A 156 -9.39 9.65 10.96
CA ASP A 156 -9.56 8.79 9.79
C ASP A 156 -10.11 9.60 8.61
N TYR A 157 -9.26 9.91 7.64
CA TYR A 157 -9.67 10.64 6.43
C TYR A 157 -10.00 9.73 5.24
N LEU A 158 -9.73 8.42 5.31
CA LEU A 158 -9.98 7.52 4.17
C LEU A 158 -11.34 6.83 4.26
N THR A 159 -11.87 6.55 5.46
CA THR A 159 -13.15 5.83 5.62
C THR A 159 -14.29 6.73 6.13
N THR A 160 -13.96 7.84 6.79
CA THR A 160 -14.95 8.73 7.42
C THR A 160 -15.20 9.96 6.57
N TYR A 161 -16.47 10.35 6.45
CA TYR A 161 -16.85 11.61 5.79
C TYR A 161 -16.55 12.79 6.71
N HIS A 162 -15.84 13.78 6.17
CA HIS A 162 -15.53 15.03 6.86
C HIS A 162 -16.19 16.20 6.13
N SER A 163 -17.17 16.83 6.78
CA SER A 163 -17.93 17.93 6.18
C SER A 163 -16.99 19.07 5.73
N GLY A 164 -17.10 19.45 4.45
CA GLY A 164 -16.29 20.52 3.86
C GLY A 164 -14.88 20.10 3.43
N LEU A 165 -14.49 18.85 3.69
CA LEU A 165 -13.33 18.20 3.09
C LEU A 165 -13.83 17.26 1.98
N GLY A 166 -12.93 16.81 1.10
CA GLY A 166 -13.31 15.93 -0.02
C GLY A 166 -13.97 14.60 0.41
N GLY A 167 -14.22 13.73 -0.56
CA GLY A 167 -15.00 12.50 -0.35
C GLY A 167 -14.28 11.38 0.40
N ILE A 168 -15.01 10.29 0.65
CA ILE A 168 -14.49 9.06 1.28
C ILE A 168 -13.71 8.26 0.24
N HIS A 169 -12.59 7.64 0.64
CA HIS A 169 -11.77 6.83 -0.26
C HIS A 169 -12.09 5.34 -0.18
N ASP A 170 -12.49 4.85 0.99
CA ASP A 170 -12.95 3.48 1.17
C ASP A 170 -14.18 3.17 0.31
N ASN A 171 -14.23 1.96 -0.22
CA ASN A 171 -15.24 1.48 -1.16
C ASN A 171 -15.27 2.16 -2.54
N MET A 172 -14.40 3.15 -2.79
CA MET A 172 -14.33 3.79 -4.10
C MET A 172 -13.57 2.94 -5.11
N LYS A 173 -13.95 3.09 -6.38
CA LYS A 173 -13.24 2.51 -7.51
C LYS A 173 -12.01 3.34 -7.84
N PHE A 174 -11.00 2.71 -8.43
CA PHE A 174 -9.83 3.43 -8.92
C PHE A 174 -10.18 4.21 -10.19
N SER A 175 -9.69 5.44 -10.31
CA SER A 175 -9.84 6.28 -11.50
C SER A 175 -8.48 6.72 -12.03
N THR A 176 -8.37 6.88 -13.34
CA THR A 176 -7.17 7.39 -14.05
C THR A 176 -7.57 8.48 -15.03
N SER A 177 -6.57 9.16 -15.63
CA SER A 177 -6.82 10.27 -16.55
C SER A 177 -7.68 9.90 -17.76
N ASP A 178 -7.67 8.63 -18.15
CA ASP A 178 -8.41 8.05 -19.28
C ASP A 178 -9.56 7.10 -18.88
N LYS A 179 -9.77 6.87 -17.57
CA LYS A 179 -10.86 6.03 -17.07
C LYS A 179 -11.47 6.63 -15.81
N ASP A 180 -12.61 7.31 -16.01
CA ASP A 180 -13.36 7.95 -14.95
C ASP A 180 -14.30 6.95 -14.27
N GLN A 181 -14.08 6.72 -12.98
CA GLN A 181 -14.90 5.85 -12.14
C GLN A 181 -15.24 6.51 -10.79
N ASP A 182 -15.02 7.83 -10.68
CA ASP A 182 -15.29 8.59 -9.47
C ASP A 182 -16.76 9.08 -9.41
N GLN A 183 -17.13 9.75 -8.32
CA GLN A 183 -18.51 10.24 -8.10
C GLN A 183 -18.65 11.74 -8.37
N SER A 184 -17.61 12.37 -8.93
CA SER A 184 -17.65 13.75 -9.36
C SER A 184 -18.37 13.88 -10.70
N SER A 185 -18.79 15.10 -11.05
CA SER A 185 -19.38 15.39 -12.37
C SER A 185 -18.33 15.47 -13.48
N GLY A 186 -17.06 15.30 -13.15
CA GLY A 186 -15.95 15.19 -14.09
C GLY A 186 -14.77 14.50 -13.41
N ASN A 187 -13.81 14.04 -14.20
CA ASN A 187 -12.75 13.14 -13.75
C ASN A 187 -11.73 13.81 -12.82
N CYS A 188 -11.74 13.46 -11.53
CA CYS A 188 -10.78 13.91 -10.53
C CYS A 188 -9.34 13.51 -10.89
N ALA A 189 -9.15 12.30 -11.42
CA ALA A 189 -7.84 11.77 -11.78
C ALA A 189 -7.17 12.51 -12.95
N SER A 190 -7.95 13.18 -13.81
CA SER A 190 -7.41 14.06 -14.85
C SER A 190 -6.61 15.24 -14.28
N SER A 191 -6.95 15.68 -13.06
CA SER A 191 -6.32 16.81 -12.37
C SER A 191 -5.33 16.38 -11.30
N TYR A 192 -5.58 15.25 -10.64
CA TYR A 192 -4.84 14.88 -9.43
C TYR A 192 -3.97 13.62 -9.58
N GLY A 193 -4.06 12.89 -10.68
CA GLY A 193 -3.38 11.60 -10.84
C GLY A 193 -4.26 10.42 -10.45
N GLY A 194 -3.82 9.19 -10.66
CA GLY A 194 -4.65 8.01 -10.38
C GLY A 194 -4.83 7.72 -8.89
N TRP A 195 -6.09 7.54 -8.46
CA TRP A 195 -6.45 7.23 -7.06
C TRP A 195 -7.89 6.68 -6.94
N TRP A 196 -8.25 6.25 -5.72
CA TRP A 196 -9.62 5.93 -5.33
C TRP A 196 -10.37 7.21 -4.96
N TYR A 197 -11.02 7.85 -5.91
CA TYR A 197 -11.74 9.12 -5.69
C TYR A 197 -13.23 8.91 -5.49
N ASP A 198 -13.79 9.74 -4.61
CA ASP A 198 -15.24 9.98 -4.49
C ASP A 198 -15.57 11.33 -5.16
N LYS A 199 -15.55 12.44 -4.40
CA LYS A 199 -15.80 13.78 -4.96
C LYS A 199 -15.06 14.93 -4.22
N CYS A 200 -13.81 15.24 -4.52
CA CYS A 200 -12.80 14.39 -5.15
C CYS A 200 -11.98 13.68 -4.05
N GLN A 201 -11.18 14.44 -3.30
CA GLN A 201 -10.26 13.87 -2.31
C GLN A 201 -10.02 14.81 -1.13
N ASN A 202 -9.81 14.21 0.04
CA ASN A 202 -9.20 14.83 1.22
C ASN A 202 -7.79 14.25 1.50
N VAL A 203 -7.37 13.22 0.74
CA VAL A 203 -6.02 12.67 0.70
C VAL A 203 -5.54 12.52 -0.75
N LEU A 204 -4.35 13.06 -1.04
CA LEU A 204 -3.69 13.01 -2.34
C LEU A 204 -2.20 12.68 -2.18
N LEU A 205 -1.86 11.42 -2.43
CA LEU A 205 -0.49 10.91 -2.30
C LEU A 205 0.21 10.77 -3.65
N ASN A 206 -0.54 10.58 -4.73
CA ASN A 206 -0.04 10.40 -6.08
C ASN A 206 -0.04 11.74 -6.84
N GLY A 207 0.77 12.70 -6.39
CA GLY A 207 0.83 14.04 -6.95
C GLY A 207 2.26 14.58 -7.04
N LYS A 208 2.54 15.35 -8.10
CA LYS A 208 3.84 16.02 -8.31
C LYS A 208 3.80 17.44 -7.76
N GLY A 209 4.75 17.78 -6.88
CA GLY A 209 4.81 19.09 -6.25
C GLY A 209 3.63 19.42 -5.33
N TYR A 210 2.80 18.43 -5.02
CA TYR A 210 1.64 18.59 -4.16
C TYR A 210 1.23 17.24 -3.57
N ILE A 211 1.64 17.01 -2.32
CA ILE A 211 1.23 15.84 -1.53
C ILE A 211 0.44 16.37 -0.36
N TYR A 212 -0.82 15.95 -0.26
CA TYR A 212 -1.81 16.50 0.65
C TYR A 212 -2.49 15.38 1.43
N TRP A 213 -2.69 15.62 2.72
CA TRP A 213 -3.51 14.77 3.57
C TRP A 213 -4.11 15.69 4.64
N ALA A 214 -5.43 15.78 4.66
CA ALA A 214 -6.15 16.61 5.63
C ALA A 214 -5.68 16.30 7.08
N GLY A 215 -5.31 17.33 7.85
CA GLY A 215 -4.83 17.15 9.22
C GLY A 215 -3.37 16.66 9.39
N PHE A 216 -2.73 16.12 8.35
CA PHE A 216 -1.30 15.74 8.41
C PHE A 216 -0.44 16.77 7.67
N CYS A 217 -0.84 17.16 6.45
CA CYS A 217 -0.15 18.13 5.60
C CYS A 217 -1.17 19.04 4.90
N GLY A 218 -1.90 19.86 5.67
CA GLY A 218 -3.04 20.65 5.18
C GLY A 218 -2.72 21.69 4.09
N SER A 219 -1.45 22.06 3.88
CA SER A 219 -1.03 23.00 2.83
C SER A 219 -0.58 22.31 1.53
N GLY A 220 -0.67 20.98 1.43
CA GLY A 220 -0.19 20.22 0.26
C GLY A 220 1.34 20.16 0.17
N GLN A 221 1.99 20.17 1.32
CA GLN A 221 3.43 20.33 1.46
C GLN A 221 4.10 19.13 2.12
N CYS A 222 3.50 17.92 2.13
CA CYS A 222 4.28 16.76 2.55
C CYS A 222 5.50 16.65 1.61
N LYS A 223 6.66 16.39 2.19
CA LYS A 223 7.91 16.13 1.48
C LYS A 223 7.88 14.77 0.80
N SER A 224 7.23 13.78 1.41
CA SER A 224 7.07 12.44 0.83
C SER A 224 5.83 11.72 1.36
N SER A 225 5.44 10.66 0.65
CA SER A 225 4.50 9.65 1.09
C SER A 225 5.00 8.25 0.75
N THR A 226 4.58 7.26 1.52
CA THR A 226 4.88 5.84 1.28
C THR A 226 3.69 5.00 1.72
N ILE A 227 3.34 4.00 0.93
CA ILE A 227 2.31 3.01 1.28
C ILE A 227 2.98 1.65 1.46
N LEU A 228 2.79 1.08 2.64
CA LEU A 228 3.36 -0.20 3.06
C LEU A 228 2.25 -1.20 3.27
N VAL A 229 2.39 -2.42 2.76
CA VAL A 229 1.43 -3.51 3.01
C VAL A 229 2.15 -4.73 3.55
N LYS A 230 1.48 -5.48 4.42
CA LYS A 230 1.93 -6.81 4.84
C LYS A 230 0.75 -7.65 5.33
N PRO A 231 0.89 -8.97 5.46
CA PRO A 231 -0.14 -9.80 6.08
C PRO A 231 -0.53 -9.26 7.46
N ALA A 232 -1.83 -9.20 7.73
CA ALA A 232 -2.34 -8.82 9.04
C ALA A 232 -1.99 -9.92 10.06
N ASP A 233 -1.68 -9.51 11.29
CA ASP A 233 -1.48 -10.43 12.40
C ASP A 233 -2.87 -10.94 12.81
N VAL A 234 -3.31 -12.06 12.21
CA VAL A 234 -4.60 -12.67 12.55
C VAL A 234 -4.44 -13.39 13.88
N CYS A 235 -5.03 -12.82 14.94
CA CYS A 235 -5.23 -13.49 16.23
C CYS A 235 -6.40 -14.47 16.18
#